data_AF-W4HKH2-F1
#
_entry.id   AF-W4HKH2-F1
#
_cell.length_a   1.000
_cell.length_b   1.000
_cell.length_c   1.000
_cell.angle_alpha   90.00
_cell.angle_beta   90.00
_cell.angle_gamma   90.00
#
_symmetry.space_group_name_H-M   'P 1'
#
loop_
_entity.id
_entity.type
_entity.pdbx_description
1 polymer ?
#
loop_
_entity_poly.entity_id
_entity_poly.type
_entity_poly.pdbx_seq_one_letter_code
_entity_poly.pdbx_strand_id
1 'polypeptide(L)'
;MNRTLTAVLATLPAAALALTFLPREADAAGDALIFANGEYDDMPRLSGANRVLAAAEPLERQGFAVTRLVEGASDEMREALRDFLAGIDSETDRVAAILSGRFVHTEAETYLLPPDASDPLDEAAVLTEGLPVSALLGVLADFPGSAVLLIAEDEMDPLRETRFLSAGSGPIEPPQGVTLVRGTPRQIERLARRDLATPSRDFAEAVRDAELEMEGYAPRRMVFIDEAFEPEPEREEPAPEPEQTTEDRGEERLWSSVSQRDDAAGYETYLSAYPDGAHAATARDRLEYLRDAPGRQAEADEDALNLSRTERQEIQSDLTSLDYDTRGVDGIFGQGSRQAIRSWQEANGQEATGFLTRRQIERIDAQAASAERRAAEERDRADRAYWSDISPDPSAEQLRTYLDRYPDGIYASDARSRLDSLEQSARDRAAQRDRDAFVAARDQDTVRAYQFYIEEWPNGAFTDRAEQRIRALRQAAQERQGGNVQDGGSASGSRAAAEEAAMNLPNMAWAIAERQLAANGHNPGQVDGTVDGQTRRALAAYQADKGLTAHGYLDQATAAQLLSDTVFGRF
;
A
#
# COMPACT_ATOMS: atom_id res chain seq x y z
N MET A 1 74.60 -28.67 82.58
CA MET A 1 74.69 -27.20 82.68
C MET A 1 73.95 -26.61 81.49
N ASN A 2 72.82 -25.93 81.72
CA ASN A 2 72.05 -25.01 80.86
C ASN A 2 71.80 -25.44 79.38
N ARG A 3 70.58 -25.45 78.82
CA ARG A 3 69.34 -24.72 79.09
C ARG A 3 68.25 -25.27 78.14
N THR A 4 67.03 -25.55 78.66
CA THR A 4 65.68 -25.19 78.12
C THR A 4 65.40 -25.31 76.60
N LEU A 5 64.33 -25.89 76.05
CA LEU A 5 62.92 -26.00 76.46
C LEU A 5 62.18 -27.08 75.64
N THR A 6 61.34 -27.81 76.36
CA THR A 6 60.02 -28.38 76.05
C THR A 6 59.41 -28.13 74.65
N ALA A 7 59.06 -29.21 73.94
CA ALA A 7 58.05 -29.19 72.89
C ALA A 7 57.00 -30.28 73.20
N VAL A 8 55.79 -29.84 73.52
CA VAL A 8 54.59 -30.65 73.77
C VAL A 8 53.80 -30.73 72.46
N LEU A 9 53.39 -31.95 72.10
CA LEU A 9 52.39 -32.24 71.06
C LEU A 9 51.10 -31.44 71.30
N ALA A 10 50.61 -30.73 70.28
CA ALA A 10 49.21 -30.36 70.17
C ALA A 10 48.77 -30.48 68.71
N THR A 11 47.86 -31.44 68.49
CA THR A 11 47.04 -31.64 67.30
C THR A 11 46.16 -30.42 67.02
N LEU A 12 46.12 -29.94 65.78
CA LEU A 12 45.10 -29.01 65.25
C LEU A 12 44.71 -29.42 63.81
N PRO A 13 43.48 -29.09 63.35
CA PRO A 13 42.74 -29.84 62.36
C PRO A 13 42.91 -29.32 60.93
N ALA A 14 42.56 -30.17 59.97
CA ALA A 14 42.45 -29.87 58.55
C ALA A 14 41.53 -28.68 58.31
N ALA A 15 42.11 -27.55 57.89
CA ALA A 15 41.40 -26.43 57.28
C ALA A 15 41.63 -26.51 55.77
N ALA A 16 40.60 -26.92 55.04
CA ALA A 16 40.55 -26.78 53.59
C ALA A 16 40.47 -25.28 53.26
N LEU A 17 41.59 -24.69 52.85
CA LEU A 17 41.58 -23.42 52.13
C LEU A 17 40.99 -23.70 50.75
N ALA A 18 39.70 -23.42 50.58
CA ALA A 18 39.14 -23.20 49.25
C ALA A 18 39.69 -21.85 48.77
N LEU A 19 40.82 -21.87 48.06
CA LEU A 19 41.20 -20.76 47.19
C LEU A 19 40.18 -20.75 46.04
N THR A 20 39.23 -19.83 46.12
CA THR A 20 38.46 -19.40 44.95
C THR A 20 39.44 -18.73 43.99
N PHE A 21 39.92 -19.47 43.01
CA PHE A 21 40.58 -18.90 41.83
C PHE A 21 39.48 -18.27 40.97
N LEU A 22 39.45 -16.94 40.97
CA LEU A 22 38.83 -16.21 39.88
C LEU A 22 39.73 -16.38 38.64
N PRO A 23 39.19 -16.69 37.46
CA PRO A 23 39.96 -16.62 36.23
C PRO A 23 40.44 -15.18 36.05
N ARG A 24 41.75 -14.99 35.83
CA ARG A 24 42.31 -13.72 35.40
C ARG A 24 42.15 -13.71 33.88
N GLU A 25 41.36 -12.79 33.35
CA GLU A 25 41.29 -12.54 31.90
C GLU A 25 42.69 -12.20 31.41
N ALA A 26 43.05 -12.69 30.22
CA ALA A 26 44.36 -12.45 29.64
C ALA A 26 44.55 -10.94 29.41
N ASP A 27 45.59 -10.35 30.02
CA ASP A 27 45.88 -8.91 29.94
C ASP A 27 46.12 -8.48 28.48
N ALA A 28 45.38 -7.47 28.00
CA ALA A 28 45.45 -6.97 26.63
C ALA A 28 46.64 -6.00 26.44
N ALA A 29 47.34 -6.09 25.30
CA ALA A 29 48.45 -5.20 24.95
C ALA A 29 47.98 -3.80 24.48
N GLY A 30 46.67 -3.63 24.27
CA GLY A 30 46.04 -2.39 23.88
C GLY A 30 44.54 -2.58 23.64
N ASP A 31 43.83 -1.48 23.38
CA ASP A 31 42.40 -1.49 23.09
C ASP A 31 42.13 -0.87 21.73
N ALA A 32 41.19 -1.44 20.98
CA ALA A 32 40.77 -0.87 19.71
C ALA A 32 39.25 -0.78 19.56
N LEU A 33 38.78 0.34 18.99
CA LEU A 33 37.41 0.55 18.60
C LEU A 33 37.30 0.57 17.08
N ILE A 34 36.39 -0.20 16.48
CA ILE A 34 36.13 -0.17 15.04
C ILE A 34 34.63 -0.04 14.79
N PHE A 35 34.21 1.13 14.32
CA PHE A 35 32.84 1.40 13.89
C PHE A 35 32.77 1.44 12.37
N ALA A 36 31.78 0.75 11.80
CA ALA A 36 31.55 0.73 10.37
C ALA A 36 30.05 0.89 10.05
N ASN A 37 29.68 2.09 9.60
CA ASN A 37 28.34 2.47 9.19
C ASN A 37 28.35 2.84 7.70
N GLY A 38 27.89 1.93 6.85
CA GLY A 38 27.85 2.07 5.40
C GLY A 38 26.44 2.16 4.80
N GLU A 39 25.46 1.51 5.40
CA GLU A 39 24.12 1.33 4.86
C GLU A 39 23.14 2.23 5.62
N TYR A 40 22.85 3.40 5.07
CA TYR A 40 21.97 4.39 5.68
C TYR A 40 20.55 4.26 5.13
N ASP A 41 19.54 4.37 6.00
CA ASP A 41 18.13 4.16 5.63
C ASP A 41 17.64 5.22 4.62
N ASP A 42 17.95 6.49 4.89
CA ASP A 42 17.47 7.63 4.10
C ASP A 42 18.60 8.38 3.36
N MET A 43 19.86 7.94 3.46
CA MET A 43 21.02 8.63 2.87
C MET A 43 21.80 7.78 1.88
N PRO A 44 22.61 8.40 0.99
CA PRO A 44 23.51 7.66 0.10
C PRO A 44 24.51 6.79 0.89
N ARG A 45 24.49 5.49 0.61
CA ARG A 45 25.42 4.51 1.21
C ARG A 45 26.89 4.93 1.07
N LEU A 46 27.70 4.65 2.10
CA LEU A 46 29.15 4.81 2.05
C LEU A 46 29.80 3.52 1.55
N SER A 47 30.20 3.52 0.28
CA SER A 47 30.76 2.33 -0.38
C SER A 47 32.01 1.81 0.32
N GLY A 48 31.92 0.58 0.82
CA GLY A 48 33.05 -0.11 1.45
C GLY A 48 33.35 0.34 2.88
N ALA A 49 32.39 0.93 3.60
CA ALA A 49 32.55 1.28 5.01
C ALA A 49 33.04 0.08 5.86
N ASN A 50 32.45 -1.10 5.65
CA ASN A 50 32.78 -2.35 6.37
C ASN A 50 34.18 -2.92 6.07
N ARG A 51 34.92 -2.37 5.10
CA ARG A 51 36.29 -2.81 4.80
C ARG A 51 37.22 -2.65 5.99
N VAL A 52 37.01 -1.64 6.83
CA VAL A 52 37.89 -1.36 7.97
C VAL A 52 37.88 -2.48 9.03
N LEU A 53 36.84 -3.31 9.07
CA LEU A 53 36.76 -4.47 9.97
C LEU A 53 37.88 -5.49 9.71
N ALA A 54 38.45 -5.51 8.51
CA ALA A 54 39.58 -6.37 8.17
C ALA A 54 40.87 -6.04 8.97
N ALA A 55 40.91 -4.90 9.68
CA ALA A 55 42.00 -4.56 10.58
C ALA A 55 41.89 -5.26 11.95
N ALA A 56 40.72 -5.79 12.30
CA ALA A 56 40.45 -6.27 13.64
C ALA A 56 41.24 -7.53 14.02
N GLU A 57 41.18 -8.58 13.20
CA GLU A 57 41.93 -9.82 13.46
C GLU A 57 43.46 -9.60 13.55
N PRO A 58 44.11 -8.79 12.68
CA PRO A 58 45.49 -8.41 12.87
C PRO A 58 45.80 -7.71 14.20
N LEU A 59 44.93 -6.81 14.66
CA LEU A 59 45.10 -6.13 15.95
C LEU A 59 44.95 -7.11 17.11
N GLU A 60 43.96 -8.00 17.08
CA GLU A 60 43.78 -9.06 18.10
C GLU A 60 44.98 -9.99 18.19
N ARG A 61 45.59 -10.35 17.05
CA ARG A 61 46.84 -11.12 17.02
C ARG A 61 48.02 -10.38 17.67
N GLN A 62 47.93 -9.06 17.82
CA GLN A 62 48.90 -8.25 18.56
C GLN A 62 48.43 -7.94 19.99
N GLY A 63 47.47 -8.70 20.51
CA GLY A 63 46.99 -8.58 21.88
C GLY A 63 46.01 -7.43 22.11
N PHE A 64 45.47 -6.79 21.06
CA PHE A 64 44.45 -5.76 21.24
C PHE A 64 43.09 -6.37 21.57
N ALA A 65 42.39 -5.83 22.56
CA ALA A 65 40.97 -6.06 22.75
C ALA A 65 40.18 -5.19 21.76
N VAL A 66 39.51 -5.81 20.78
CA VAL A 66 38.86 -5.06 19.68
C VAL A 66 37.34 -5.06 19.81
N THR A 67 36.78 -3.90 20.15
CA THR A 67 35.33 -3.65 20.12
C THR A 67 34.89 -3.28 18.70
N ARG A 68 33.91 -3.99 18.17
CA ARG A 68 33.42 -3.82 16.79
C ARG A 68 31.95 -3.44 16.79
N LEU A 69 31.56 -2.51 15.93
CA LEU A 69 30.18 -2.20 15.62
C LEU A 69 29.99 -2.09 14.11
N VAL A 70 28.93 -2.72 13.60
CA VAL A 70 28.62 -2.79 12.17
C VAL A 70 27.17 -2.36 11.98
N GLU A 71 26.95 -1.30 11.21
CA GLU A 71 25.63 -0.71 10.96
C GLU A 71 24.82 -0.50 12.25
N GLY A 72 25.45 0.06 13.28
CA GLY A 72 24.84 0.21 14.61
C GLY A 72 24.11 1.54 14.79
N ALA A 73 22.89 1.48 15.32
CA ALA A 73 22.09 2.68 15.63
C ALA A 73 22.70 3.49 16.79
N SER A 74 22.19 4.70 17.03
CA SER A 74 22.74 5.64 18.02
C SER A 74 22.88 5.06 19.43
N ASP A 75 21.96 4.22 19.91
CA ASP A 75 22.04 3.56 21.21
C ASP A 75 23.12 2.48 21.24
N GLU A 76 23.21 1.64 20.20
CA GLU A 76 24.26 0.63 20.04
C GLU A 76 25.66 1.26 19.92
N MET A 77 25.79 2.39 19.21
CA MET A 77 27.05 3.17 19.16
C MET A 77 27.50 3.63 20.53
N ARG A 78 26.57 4.09 21.38
CA ARG A 78 26.88 4.51 22.75
C ARG A 78 27.20 3.31 23.64
N GLU A 79 26.53 2.18 23.45
CA GLU A 79 26.81 0.94 24.17
C GLU A 79 28.20 0.40 23.81
N ALA A 80 28.52 0.26 22.53
CA ALA A 80 29.83 -0.16 22.07
C ALA A 80 30.95 0.80 22.51
N LEU A 81 30.70 2.12 22.53
CA LEU A 81 31.64 3.05 23.13
C LEU A 81 31.84 2.76 24.63
N ARG A 82 30.77 2.52 25.39
CA ARG A 82 30.90 2.18 26.82
C ARG A 82 31.68 0.89 27.03
N ASP A 83 31.45 -0.12 26.22
CA ASP A 83 32.15 -1.41 26.32
C ASP A 83 33.65 -1.23 26.03
N PHE A 84 33.99 -0.45 25.00
CA PHE A 84 35.37 -0.07 24.72
C PHE A 84 36.01 0.69 25.88
N LEU A 85 35.31 1.68 26.45
CA LEU A 85 35.82 2.43 27.60
C LEU A 85 35.94 1.59 28.87
N ALA A 86 35.13 0.53 29.02
CA ALA A 86 35.22 -0.40 30.13
C ALA A 86 36.38 -1.39 29.97
N GLY A 87 36.81 -1.66 28.73
CA GLY A 87 37.99 -2.48 28.42
C GLY A 87 39.30 -1.76 28.69
N ILE A 88 39.34 -0.43 28.52
CA ILE A 88 40.52 0.37 28.82
C ILE A 88 40.80 0.37 30.33
N ASP A 89 41.97 -0.14 30.72
CA ASP A 89 42.39 -0.22 32.12
C ASP A 89 43.80 0.38 32.35
N SER A 90 44.38 0.12 33.52
CA SER A 90 45.70 0.65 33.88
C SER A 90 46.88 -0.01 33.16
N GLU A 91 46.65 -1.15 32.50
CA GLU A 91 47.63 -1.94 31.76
C GLU A 91 47.51 -1.71 30.24
N THR A 92 46.45 -1.05 29.76
CA THR A 92 46.33 -0.57 28.37
C THR A 92 47.47 0.39 28.00
N ASP A 93 48.39 -0.07 27.14
CA ASP A 93 49.53 0.73 26.67
C ASP A 93 49.23 1.59 25.43
N ARG A 94 48.30 1.12 24.59
CA ARG A 94 48.04 1.67 23.24
C ARG A 94 46.56 1.64 22.93
N VAL A 95 46.08 2.69 22.28
CA VAL A 95 44.67 2.81 21.92
C VAL A 95 44.52 3.18 20.46
N ALA A 96 43.73 2.40 19.72
CA ALA A 96 43.39 2.68 18.33
C ALA A 96 41.88 2.85 18.19
N ALA A 97 41.45 3.77 17.33
CA ALA A 97 40.06 3.86 16.94
C ALA A 97 39.93 4.08 15.44
N ILE A 98 39.00 3.36 14.83
CA ILE A 98 38.72 3.42 13.40
C ILE A 98 37.22 3.69 13.25
N LEU A 99 36.89 4.89 12.77
CA LEU A 99 35.52 5.32 12.54
C LEU A 99 35.27 5.39 11.04
N SER A 100 34.41 4.52 10.52
CA SER A 100 34.06 4.44 9.11
C SER A 100 32.58 4.76 8.93
N GLY A 101 32.26 5.87 8.27
CA GLY A 101 30.88 6.32 8.12
C GLY A 101 30.72 7.73 7.58
N ARG A 102 29.50 8.23 7.64
CA ARG A 102 29.13 9.60 7.27
C ARG A 102 29.34 10.51 8.46
N PHE A 103 30.06 11.60 8.23
CA PHE A 103 30.32 12.60 9.25
C PHE A 103 29.60 13.90 8.89
N VAL A 104 29.17 14.59 9.94
CA VAL A 104 28.71 15.97 9.87
C VAL A 104 29.39 16.77 10.95
N HIS A 105 29.53 18.07 10.76
CA HIS A 105 30.16 18.92 11.75
C HIS A 105 29.41 20.23 11.93
N THR A 106 29.59 20.79 13.12
CA THR A 106 29.30 22.19 13.45
C THR A 106 30.60 22.98 13.47
N GLU A 107 30.56 24.26 13.84
CA GLU A 107 31.79 25.03 14.09
C GLU A 107 32.64 24.46 15.26
N ALA A 108 32.06 23.66 16.15
CA ALA A 108 32.71 23.25 17.40
C ALA A 108 32.90 21.73 17.57
N GLU A 109 32.20 20.91 16.78
CA GLU A 109 32.13 19.47 17.00
C GLU A 109 31.89 18.71 15.70
N THR A 110 32.46 17.50 15.62
CA THR A 110 32.25 16.53 14.54
C THR A 110 31.47 15.34 15.08
N TYR A 111 30.45 14.91 14.34
CA TYR A 111 29.60 13.78 14.69
C TYR A 111 29.72 12.68 13.65
N LEU A 112 29.89 11.43 14.09
CA LEU A 112 29.62 10.25 13.28
C LEU A 112 28.11 10.00 13.29
N LEU A 113 27.50 9.94 12.10
CA LEU A 113 26.07 9.69 11.96
C LEU A 113 25.75 8.20 12.18
N PRO A 114 24.63 7.89 12.84
CA PRO A 114 24.11 6.55 12.89
C PRO A 114 23.43 6.18 11.54
N PRO A 115 23.28 4.89 11.20
CA PRO A 115 22.67 4.44 9.96
C PRO A 115 21.19 4.85 9.80
N ASP A 116 20.47 5.00 10.91
CA ASP A 116 19.05 5.38 10.98
C ASP A 116 18.83 6.91 10.96
N ALA A 117 19.87 7.69 10.63
CA ALA A 117 19.75 9.14 10.47
C ALA A 117 18.82 9.51 9.28
N SER A 118 17.85 10.39 9.53
CA SER A 118 16.89 10.84 8.52
C SER A 118 17.50 11.77 7.46
N ASP A 119 16.91 11.81 6.25
CA ASP A 119 17.16 12.84 5.23
C ASP A 119 15.83 13.57 4.88
N PRO A 120 15.69 14.89 5.11
CA PRO A 120 16.69 15.81 5.68
C PRO A 120 17.03 15.49 7.14
N LEU A 121 18.26 15.85 7.53
CA LEU A 121 18.78 15.64 8.87
C LEU A 121 17.97 16.43 9.91
N ASP A 122 17.48 15.73 10.94
CA ASP A 122 17.04 16.38 12.17
C ASP A 122 18.27 16.85 12.96
N GLU A 123 18.58 18.14 12.87
CA GLU A 123 19.71 18.74 13.59
C GLU A 123 19.65 18.50 15.10
N ALA A 124 18.45 18.49 15.70
CA ALA A 124 18.31 18.29 17.13
C ALA A 124 18.65 16.83 17.50
N ALA A 125 18.20 15.88 16.67
CA ALA A 125 18.56 14.47 16.83
C ALA A 125 20.07 14.27 16.68
N VAL A 126 20.72 14.83 15.65
CA VAL A 126 22.19 14.70 15.48
C VAL A 126 22.94 15.28 16.68
N LEU A 127 22.56 16.45 17.17
CA LEU A 127 23.25 17.12 18.29
C LEU A 127 23.04 16.41 19.64
N THR A 128 21.98 15.60 19.79
CA THR A 128 21.68 14.88 21.02
C THR A 128 21.99 13.38 20.94
N GLU A 129 22.06 12.84 19.73
CA GLU A 129 22.12 11.40 19.47
C GLU A 129 23.23 10.94 18.55
N GLY A 130 23.83 11.83 17.76
CA GLY A 130 25.05 11.52 17.02
C GLY A 130 26.22 11.23 17.97
N LEU A 131 27.21 10.48 17.50
CA LEU A 131 28.41 10.19 18.28
C LEU A 131 29.43 11.33 18.11
N PRO A 132 29.66 12.17 19.14
CA PRO A 132 30.66 13.23 19.04
C PRO A 132 32.07 12.64 19.03
N VAL A 133 32.87 13.01 18.02
CA VAL A 133 34.26 12.56 17.90
C VAL A 133 35.12 13.09 19.05
N SER A 134 34.77 14.25 19.61
CA SER A 134 35.45 14.78 20.81
C SER A 134 35.40 13.85 22.02
N ALA A 135 34.34 13.05 22.19
CA ALA A 135 34.24 12.11 23.31
C ALA A 135 35.35 11.05 23.23
N LEU A 136 35.64 10.59 22.01
CA LEU A 136 36.72 9.65 21.76
C LEU A 136 38.09 10.32 21.84
N LEU A 137 38.25 11.53 21.28
CA LEU A 137 39.49 12.29 21.38
C LEU A 137 39.87 12.58 22.83
N GLY A 138 38.89 12.84 23.70
CA GLY A 138 39.13 13.05 25.14
C GLY A 138 39.73 11.82 25.81
N VAL A 139 39.33 10.62 25.40
CA VAL A 139 39.87 9.35 25.90
C VAL A 139 41.26 9.09 25.31
N LEU A 140 41.41 9.30 23.99
CA LEU A 140 42.70 9.14 23.30
C LEU A 140 43.77 10.10 23.84
N ALA A 141 43.38 11.26 24.37
CA ALA A 141 44.30 12.23 24.97
C ALA A 141 45.07 11.67 26.19
N ASP A 142 44.53 10.66 26.87
CA ASP A 142 45.18 10.03 28.02
C ASP A 142 46.32 9.06 27.60
N PHE A 143 46.48 8.81 26.29
CA PHE A 143 47.51 7.94 25.72
C PHE A 143 48.45 8.70 24.75
N PRO A 144 49.12 9.77 25.22
CA PRO A 144 49.90 10.64 24.34
C PRO A 144 51.08 9.90 23.71
N GLY A 145 51.14 9.89 22.37
CA GLY A 145 52.16 9.19 21.58
C GLY A 145 51.82 7.75 21.23
N SER A 146 50.76 7.19 21.83
CA SER A 146 50.30 5.80 21.67
C SER A 146 48.82 5.71 21.27
N ALA A 147 48.23 6.83 20.83
CA ALA A 147 46.83 6.94 20.42
C ALA A 147 46.71 7.26 18.93
N VAL A 148 45.92 6.47 18.20
CA VAL A 148 45.64 6.70 16.78
C VAL A 148 44.13 6.70 16.52
N LEU A 149 43.63 7.77 15.89
CA LEU A 149 42.29 7.86 15.34
C LEU A 149 42.36 7.84 13.81
N LEU A 150 41.68 6.86 13.20
CA LEU A 150 41.52 6.75 11.75
C LEU A 150 40.07 7.05 11.39
N ILE A 151 39.86 8.06 10.54
CA ILE A 151 38.53 8.40 10.02
C ILE A 151 38.47 7.95 8.55
N ALA A 152 37.55 7.03 8.28
CA ALA A 152 37.20 6.53 6.98
C ALA A 152 35.92 7.21 6.50
N GLU A 153 36.06 8.20 5.64
CA GLU A 153 34.94 8.97 5.09
C GLU A 153 35.08 9.11 3.57
N ASP A 154 34.01 9.54 2.90
CA ASP A 154 34.02 9.91 1.49
C ASP A 154 33.31 11.25 1.31
N GLU A 155 33.44 11.85 0.13
CA GLU A 155 32.82 13.13 -0.16
C GLU A 155 31.29 13.02 0.02
N MET A 156 30.73 14.01 0.72
CA MET A 156 29.31 14.08 1.03
C MET A 156 28.76 15.38 0.43
N ASP A 157 27.64 15.25 -0.29
CA ASP A 157 26.96 16.40 -0.87
C ASP A 157 26.57 17.40 0.23
N PRO A 158 26.53 18.72 -0.08
CA PRO A 158 26.09 19.72 0.89
C PRO A 158 24.70 19.40 1.45
N LEU A 159 24.60 19.42 2.78
CA LEU A 159 23.36 19.13 3.49
C LEU A 159 22.26 20.14 3.11
N ARG A 160 21.04 19.63 2.92
CA ARG A 160 19.86 20.46 2.64
C ARG A 160 19.13 20.73 3.95
N GLU A 161 18.54 21.93 4.05
CA GLU A 161 17.66 22.30 5.15
C GLU A 161 18.30 22.30 6.55
N THR A 162 19.64 22.26 6.62
CA THR A 162 20.41 22.48 7.84
C THR A 162 20.79 23.96 8.02
N ARG A 163 20.82 24.42 9.27
CA ARG A 163 21.27 25.74 9.72
C ARG A 163 22.65 25.71 10.34
N PHE A 164 23.02 24.64 11.04
CA PHE A 164 24.24 24.56 11.86
C PHE A 164 25.16 23.40 11.47
N LEU A 165 24.61 22.40 10.78
CA LEU A 165 25.36 21.23 10.34
C LEU A 165 25.89 21.42 8.92
N SER A 166 27.15 21.05 8.73
CA SER A 166 27.84 20.96 7.44
C SER A 166 28.26 19.52 7.17
N ALA A 167 28.30 19.12 5.90
CA ALA A 167 28.69 17.78 5.47
C ALA A 167 30.19 17.52 5.71
N GLY A 168 30.55 16.28 6.04
CA GLY A 168 31.92 15.81 6.25
C GLY A 168 32.43 16.00 7.68
N SER A 169 33.62 15.46 7.97
CA SER A 169 34.24 15.53 9.29
C SER A 169 34.67 16.94 9.73
N GLY A 170 34.82 17.88 8.79
CA GLY A 170 35.22 19.25 9.10
C GLY A 170 36.64 19.36 9.70
N PRO A 171 37.01 20.52 10.26
CA PRO A 171 38.27 20.65 10.99
C PRO A 171 38.18 19.94 12.35
N ILE A 172 39.12 19.05 12.62
CA ILE A 172 39.29 18.40 13.92
C ILE A 172 40.63 18.89 14.48
N GLU A 173 40.66 19.27 15.75
CA GLU A 173 41.91 19.60 16.46
C GLU A 173 42.28 18.46 17.40
N PRO A 174 43.17 17.53 17.00
CA PRO A 174 43.54 16.41 17.85
C PRO A 174 44.27 16.88 19.10
N PRO A 175 43.97 16.32 20.29
CA PRO A 175 44.71 16.61 21.51
C PRO A 175 46.21 16.29 21.38
N GLN A 176 47.03 16.89 22.24
CA GLN A 176 48.47 16.67 22.22
C GLN A 176 48.80 15.18 22.39
N GLY A 177 49.53 14.61 21.43
CA GLY A 177 49.93 13.20 21.47
C GLY A 177 48.99 12.26 20.74
N VAL A 178 47.83 12.72 20.26
CA VAL A 178 46.90 11.91 19.45
C VAL A 178 47.23 12.09 17.97
N THR A 179 47.35 10.98 17.25
CA THR A 179 47.52 10.97 15.79
C THR A 179 46.16 10.81 15.12
N LEU A 180 45.79 11.74 14.24
CA LEU A 180 44.59 11.64 13.40
C LEU A 180 45.01 11.40 11.94
N VAL A 181 44.38 10.43 11.28
CA VAL A 181 44.53 10.21 9.84
C VAL A 181 43.15 10.08 9.21
N ARG A 182 42.94 10.75 8.08
CA ARG A 182 41.67 10.76 7.36
C ARG A 182 41.86 10.28 5.93
N GLY A 183 40.91 9.52 5.41
CA GLY A 183 40.94 9.05 4.03
C GLY A 183 39.72 8.20 3.67
N THR A 184 39.71 7.66 2.45
CA THR A 184 38.61 6.78 2.02
C THR A 184 38.61 5.45 2.79
N PRO A 185 37.47 4.75 2.94
CA PRO A 185 37.41 3.45 3.62
C PRO A 185 38.43 2.43 3.09
N ARG A 186 38.74 2.46 1.80
CA ARG A 186 39.76 1.60 1.18
C ARG A 186 41.19 1.96 1.55
N GLN A 187 41.50 3.25 1.71
CA GLN A 187 42.83 3.70 2.12
C GLN A 187 43.05 3.38 3.61
N ILE A 188 42.06 3.67 4.45
CA ILE A 188 42.11 3.41 5.89
C ILE A 188 42.17 1.90 6.20
N GLU A 189 41.35 1.06 5.54
CA GLU A 189 41.45 -0.41 5.69
C GLU A 189 42.87 -0.91 5.44
N ARG A 190 43.47 -0.50 4.32
CA ARG A 190 44.80 -0.96 3.92
C ARG A 190 45.85 -0.53 4.94
N LEU A 191 45.79 0.74 5.35
CA LEU A 191 46.72 1.33 6.31
C LEU A 191 46.60 0.64 7.68
N ALA A 192 45.39 0.48 8.19
CA ALA A 192 45.15 -0.17 9.48
C ALA A 192 45.60 -1.64 9.47
N ARG A 193 45.20 -2.40 8.45
CA ARG A 193 45.46 -3.84 8.35
C ARG A 193 46.94 -4.16 8.10
N ARG A 194 47.65 -3.35 7.31
CA ARG A 194 49.02 -3.66 6.88
C ARG A 194 50.08 -2.92 7.66
N ASP A 195 49.78 -1.73 8.17
CA ASP A 195 50.79 -0.85 8.73
C ASP A 195 50.54 -0.52 10.21
N LEU A 196 49.30 -0.30 10.64
CA LEU A 196 48.99 -0.07 12.06
C LEU A 196 49.15 -1.36 12.89
N ALA A 197 48.57 -2.47 12.41
CA ALA A 197 48.53 -3.75 13.12
C ALA A 197 49.80 -4.62 12.94
N THR A 198 50.86 -4.06 12.33
CA THR A 198 52.10 -4.80 12.05
C THR A 198 53.23 -4.31 12.96
N PRO A 199 53.87 -5.20 13.73
CA PRO A 199 54.98 -4.83 14.61
C PRO A 199 56.16 -4.18 13.87
N SER A 200 56.82 -3.24 14.53
CA SER A 200 58.02 -2.51 14.07
C SER A 200 57.84 -1.74 12.76
N ARG A 201 56.60 -1.55 12.28
CA ARG A 201 56.31 -0.82 11.04
C ARG A 201 56.32 0.69 11.27
N ASP A 202 56.91 1.45 10.33
CA ASP A 202 56.85 2.91 10.34
C ASP A 202 55.50 3.38 9.76
N PHE A 203 54.56 3.61 10.66
CA PHE A 203 53.22 4.09 10.36
C PHE A 203 53.23 5.48 9.72
N ALA A 204 54.11 6.39 10.15
CA ALA A 204 54.20 7.74 9.59
C ALA A 204 54.76 7.75 8.16
N GLU A 205 55.62 6.80 7.81
CA GLU A 205 56.01 6.55 6.42
C GLU A 205 54.83 6.01 5.60
N ALA A 206 54.12 5.00 6.10
CA ALA A 206 52.99 4.39 5.41
C ALA A 206 51.85 5.38 5.09
N VAL A 207 51.55 6.30 6.02
CA VAL A 207 50.55 7.37 5.81
C VAL A 207 50.95 8.30 4.66
N ARG A 208 52.24 8.69 4.60
CA ARG A 208 52.77 9.53 3.51
C ARG A 208 52.77 8.80 2.18
N ASP A 209 53.15 7.53 2.16
CA ASP A 209 53.14 6.69 0.95
C ASP A 209 51.72 6.47 0.41
N ALA A 210 50.72 6.50 1.29
CA ALA A 210 49.31 6.41 0.93
C ALA A 210 48.70 7.76 0.48
N GLU A 211 49.50 8.83 0.41
CA GLU A 211 49.09 10.21 0.11
C GLU A 211 47.99 10.73 1.06
N LEU A 212 48.03 10.27 2.32
CA LEU A 212 47.12 10.69 3.38
C LEU A 212 47.78 11.76 4.26
N GLU A 213 46.96 12.62 4.85
CA GLU A 213 47.43 13.61 5.82
C GLU A 213 47.39 13.04 7.24
N MET A 214 48.44 13.34 8.01
CA MET A 214 48.55 13.01 9.42
C MET A 214 48.48 14.30 10.23
N GLU A 215 47.51 14.39 11.12
CA GLU A 215 47.23 15.54 11.97
C GLU A 215 47.50 15.24 13.44
N GLY A 216 47.72 16.29 14.24
CA GLY A 216 48.06 16.16 15.66
C GLY A 216 49.50 15.71 15.88
N TYR A 217 49.69 14.59 16.58
CA TYR A 217 51.01 13.99 16.79
C TYR A 217 51.48 13.26 15.53
N ALA A 218 52.31 13.94 14.74
CA ALA A 218 52.86 13.43 13.49
C ALA A 218 54.40 13.45 13.48
N PRO A 219 55.08 12.55 14.23
CA PRO A 219 56.54 12.49 14.22
C PRO A 219 57.04 11.98 12.87
N ARG A 220 58.32 12.25 12.55
CA ARG A 220 58.93 11.83 11.26
C ARG A 220 58.95 10.31 11.05
N ARG A 221 58.95 9.57 12.14
CA ARG A 221 58.89 8.11 12.23
C ARG A 221 57.98 7.77 13.40
N MET A 222 56.97 6.95 13.16
CA MET A 222 56.03 6.50 14.18
C MET A 222 55.91 4.99 14.08
N VAL A 223 56.23 4.27 15.15
CA VAL A 223 55.97 2.83 15.25
C VAL A 223 54.84 2.69 16.25
N PHE A 224 53.69 2.15 15.81
CA PHE A 224 52.54 2.01 16.69
C PHE A 224 52.68 0.79 17.58
N ILE A 225 53.04 -0.37 16.99
CA ILE A 225 53.31 -1.61 17.71
C ILE A 225 54.82 -1.86 17.66
N ASP A 226 55.51 -1.75 18.79
CA ASP A 226 56.97 -1.83 18.82
C ASP A 226 57.46 -3.29 18.70
N GLU A 227 56.87 -4.18 19.48
CA GLU A 227 57.21 -5.60 19.58
C GLU A 227 55.96 -6.45 19.33
N ALA A 228 56.14 -7.64 18.73
CA ALA A 228 55.04 -8.55 18.51
C ALA A 228 54.52 -9.06 19.86
N PHE A 229 53.21 -9.16 20.03
CA PHE A 229 52.64 -9.74 21.23
C PHE A 229 53.00 -11.22 21.32
N GLU A 230 53.81 -11.57 22.32
CA GLU A 230 54.06 -12.96 22.71
C GLU A 230 53.22 -13.24 23.96
N PRO A 231 52.15 -14.05 23.87
CA PRO A 231 51.38 -14.40 25.07
C PRO A 231 52.29 -15.09 26.10
N GLU A 232 52.22 -14.67 27.36
CA GLU A 232 52.99 -15.33 28.42
C GLU A 232 52.68 -16.84 28.41
N PRO A 233 53.69 -17.72 28.48
CA PRO A 233 53.44 -19.15 28.54
C PRO A 233 52.74 -19.47 29.86
N GLU A 234 51.47 -19.87 29.76
CA GLU A 234 50.73 -20.46 30.87
C GLU A 234 51.55 -21.60 31.49
N ARG A 235 51.72 -21.58 32.82
CA ARG A 235 52.41 -22.67 33.51
C ARG A 235 51.53 -23.93 33.47
N GLU A 236 51.88 -24.86 32.60
CA GLU A 236 51.29 -26.20 32.51
C GLU A 236 51.72 -27.10 33.69
N GLU A 237 50.75 -27.67 34.41
CA GLU A 237 50.90 -29.01 35.01
C GLU A 237 50.65 -30.07 33.91
N PRO A 238 51.31 -31.25 33.95
CA PRO A 238 51.52 -32.05 32.74
C PRO A 238 50.38 -33.02 32.42
N ALA A 239 49.90 -33.00 31.17
CA ALA A 239 49.16 -34.08 30.50
C ALA A 239 49.27 -33.90 28.95
N PRO A 240 49.11 -34.98 28.15
CA PRO A 240 50.00 -35.31 27.02
C PRO A 240 49.71 -34.60 25.69
N GLU A 241 50.75 -34.46 24.86
CA GLU A 241 50.74 -33.93 23.48
C GLU A 241 49.71 -34.62 22.56
N PRO A 242 48.99 -33.89 21.69
CA PRO A 242 48.32 -34.48 20.54
C PRO A 242 49.28 -34.51 19.34
N GLU A 243 49.50 -35.70 18.79
CA GLU A 243 50.12 -35.88 17.47
C GLU A 243 49.21 -35.25 16.40
N GLN A 244 49.68 -34.23 15.68
CA GLN A 244 48.97 -33.72 14.49
C GLN A 244 48.88 -34.84 13.44
N THR A 245 47.64 -35.15 13.06
CA THR A 245 47.33 -36.27 12.19
C THR A 245 47.75 -35.98 10.74
N THR A 246 47.78 -37.00 9.88
CA THR A 246 48.04 -36.81 8.45
C THR A 246 46.94 -36.03 7.74
N GLU A 247 45.73 -35.98 8.31
CA GLU A 247 44.57 -35.24 7.79
C GLU A 247 44.77 -33.73 7.95
N ASP A 248 45.28 -33.26 9.10
CA ASP A 248 45.57 -31.84 9.35
C ASP A 248 46.58 -31.25 8.34
N ARG A 249 47.62 -32.03 8.00
CA ARG A 249 48.61 -31.65 6.96
C ARG A 249 48.05 -31.72 5.54
N GLY A 250 47.00 -32.52 5.32
CA GLY A 250 46.32 -32.61 4.02
C GLY A 250 45.40 -31.41 3.80
N GLU A 251 44.67 -31.03 4.84
CA GLU A 251 43.77 -29.88 4.86
C GLU A 251 44.52 -28.57 4.58
N GLU A 252 45.61 -28.30 5.30
CA GLU A 252 46.36 -27.04 5.18
C GLU A 252 46.94 -26.84 3.77
N ARG A 253 47.39 -27.92 3.12
CA ARG A 253 47.86 -27.86 1.72
C ARG A 253 46.73 -27.57 0.74
N LEU A 254 45.56 -28.15 0.95
CA LEU A 254 44.40 -27.87 0.10
C LEU A 254 43.93 -26.44 0.29
N TRP A 255 43.83 -25.98 1.54
CA TRP A 255 43.48 -24.61 1.90
C TRP A 255 44.40 -23.56 1.25
N SER A 256 45.72 -23.73 1.36
CA SER A 256 46.70 -22.84 0.74
C SER A 256 46.56 -22.79 -0.80
N SER A 257 46.19 -23.91 -1.43
CA SER A 257 45.96 -23.96 -2.87
C SER A 257 44.67 -23.28 -3.31
N VAL A 258 43.57 -23.41 -2.56
CA VAL A 258 42.27 -22.83 -2.93
C VAL A 258 42.23 -21.33 -2.66
N SER A 259 42.80 -20.88 -1.54
CA SER A 259 42.91 -19.46 -1.17
C SER A 259 43.77 -18.64 -2.14
N GLN A 260 44.84 -19.22 -2.70
CA GLN A 260 45.65 -18.56 -3.73
C GLN A 260 44.93 -18.38 -5.07
N ARG A 261 44.07 -19.33 -5.43
CA ARG A 261 43.30 -19.27 -6.68
C ARG A 261 42.06 -18.39 -6.56
N ASP A 262 41.46 -18.41 -5.37
CA ASP A 262 40.34 -17.57 -4.97
C ASP A 262 39.12 -17.68 -5.90
N ASP A 263 38.74 -18.92 -6.23
CA ASP A 263 37.64 -19.24 -7.12
C ASP A 263 36.59 -20.15 -6.45
N ALA A 264 35.33 -20.00 -6.87
CA ALA A 264 34.20 -20.72 -6.26
C ALA A 264 34.37 -22.24 -6.32
N ALA A 265 34.90 -22.77 -7.44
CA ALA A 265 35.13 -24.20 -7.62
C ALA A 265 36.18 -24.76 -6.63
N GLY A 266 37.20 -23.97 -6.31
CA GLY A 266 38.22 -24.29 -5.32
C GLY A 266 37.64 -24.38 -3.91
N TYR A 267 36.85 -23.39 -3.48
CA TYR A 267 36.22 -23.40 -2.16
C TYR A 267 35.15 -24.50 -2.03
N GLU A 268 34.37 -24.79 -3.07
CA GLU A 268 33.46 -25.95 -3.10
C GLU A 268 34.23 -27.28 -2.94
N THR A 269 35.37 -27.41 -3.60
CA THR A 269 36.24 -28.60 -3.49
C THR A 269 36.77 -28.75 -2.07
N TYR A 270 37.21 -27.66 -1.44
CA TYR A 270 37.69 -27.66 -0.07
C TYR A 270 36.57 -28.04 0.92
N LEU A 271 35.38 -27.44 0.81
CA LEU A 271 34.23 -27.72 1.68
C LEU A 271 33.68 -29.15 1.52
N SER A 272 33.83 -29.75 0.34
CA SER A 272 33.46 -31.15 0.11
C SER A 272 34.45 -32.13 0.77
N ALA A 273 35.74 -31.78 0.77
CA ALA A 273 36.80 -32.61 1.37
C ALA A 273 36.90 -32.44 2.89
N TYR A 274 36.66 -31.23 3.41
CA TYR A 274 36.79 -30.86 4.82
C TYR A 274 35.58 -30.00 5.26
N PRO A 275 34.37 -30.59 5.37
CA PRO A 275 33.16 -29.83 5.70
C PRO A 275 33.21 -29.19 7.10
N ASP A 276 33.90 -29.81 8.05
CA ASP A 276 34.09 -29.30 9.42
C ASP A 276 35.56 -28.93 9.68
N GLY A 277 36.32 -28.67 8.61
CA GLY A 277 37.72 -28.27 8.68
C GLY A 277 37.93 -26.90 9.34
N ALA A 278 39.15 -26.63 9.77
CA ALA A 278 39.55 -25.38 10.44
C ALA A 278 39.23 -24.13 9.60
N HIS A 279 39.29 -24.22 8.27
CA HIS A 279 38.99 -23.11 7.36
C HIS A 279 37.61 -23.22 6.71
N ALA A 280 36.75 -24.14 7.17
CA ALA A 280 35.43 -24.36 6.57
C ALA A 280 34.49 -23.15 6.73
N ALA A 281 34.58 -22.40 7.82
CA ALA A 281 33.83 -21.14 7.96
C ALA A 281 34.26 -20.12 6.91
N THR A 282 35.56 -19.82 6.85
CA THR A 282 36.16 -18.88 5.89
C THR A 282 35.89 -19.27 4.43
N ALA A 283 35.95 -20.56 4.11
CA ALA A 283 35.66 -21.06 2.77
C ALA A 283 34.19 -20.88 2.37
N ARG A 284 33.24 -21.02 3.31
CA ARG A 284 31.81 -20.75 3.06
C ARG A 284 31.59 -19.27 2.78
N ASP A 285 32.11 -18.40 3.63
CA ASP A 285 31.97 -16.96 3.49
C ASP A 285 32.57 -16.48 2.17
N ARG A 286 33.73 -17.03 1.80
CA ARG A 286 34.39 -16.66 0.54
C ARG A 286 33.64 -17.17 -0.68
N LEU A 287 33.09 -18.38 -0.61
CA LEU A 287 32.24 -18.94 -1.66
C LEU A 287 30.97 -18.12 -1.86
N GLU A 288 30.31 -17.70 -0.78
CA GLU A 288 29.15 -16.82 -0.81
C GLU A 288 29.52 -15.46 -1.44
N TYR A 289 30.60 -14.84 -0.97
CA TYR A 289 31.09 -13.58 -1.55
C TYR A 289 31.34 -13.69 -3.05
N LEU A 290 31.97 -14.77 -3.51
CA LEU A 290 32.28 -14.97 -4.94
C LEU A 290 31.03 -15.27 -5.78
N ARG A 291 30.04 -15.97 -5.22
CA ARG A 291 28.75 -16.22 -5.87
C ARG A 291 27.94 -14.93 -6.02
N ASP A 292 28.03 -14.03 -5.05
CA ASP A 292 27.31 -12.75 -5.07
C ASP A 292 28.07 -11.63 -5.80
N ALA A 293 29.31 -11.88 -6.25
CA ALA A 293 30.13 -10.88 -6.94
C ALA A 293 29.50 -10.35 -8.24
N PRO A 294 28.92 -11.18 -9.12
CA PRO A 294 28.20 -10.69 -10.30
C PRO A 294 26.98 -9.84 -9.94
N GLY A 295 26.26 -10.21 -8.88
CA GLY A 295 25.11 -9.44 -8.37
C GLY A 295 25.52 -8.05 -7.90
N ARG A 296 26.60 -7.94 -7.12
CA ARG A 296 27.12 -6.64 -6.65
C ARG A 296 27.64 -5.75 -7.78
N GLN A 297 28.31 -6.32 -8.77
CA GLN A 297 28.74 -5.55 -9.94
C GLN A 297 27.54 -5.06 -10.74
N ALA A 298 26.53 -5.91 -10.95
CA ALA A 298 25.31 -5.53 -11.66
C ALA A 298 24.49 -4.48 -10.91
N GLU A 299 24.45 -4.53 -9.57
CA GLU A 299 23.87 -3.48 -8.73
C GLU A 299 24.60 -2.15 -8.93
N ALA A 300 25.93 -2.14 -8.82
CA ALA A 300 26.73 -0.93 -9.02
C ALA A 300 26.56 -0.37 -10.46
N ASP A 301 26.46 -1.24 -11.46
CA ASP A 301 26.22 -0.85 -12.84
C ASP A 301 24.82 -0.25 -13.04
N GLU A 302 23.78 -0.81 -12.38
CA GLU A 302 22.41 -0.26 -12.39
C GLU A 302 22.33 1.09 -11.66
N ASP A 303 22.98 1.22 -10.51
CA ASP A 303 23.07 2.46 -9.74
C ASP A 303 23.73 3.57 -10.58
N ALA A 304 24.80 3.24 -11.30
CA ALA A 304 25.50 4.16 -12.20
C ALA A 304 24.64 4.65 -13.37
N LEU A 305 23.52 3.98 -13.68
CA LEU A 305 22.56 4.46 -14.67
C LEU A 305 21.79 5.69 -14.20
N ASN A 306 21.77 5.95 -12.88
CA ASN A 306 21.06 7.08 -12.26
C ASN A 306 19.58 7.18 -12.70
N LEU A 307 18.89 6.04 -12.77
CA LEU A 307 17.51 5.98 -13.23
C LEU A 307 16.59 6.79 -12.32
N SER A 308 15.89 7.74 -12.92
CA SER A 308 14.84 8.51 -12.27
C SER A 308 13.66 7.61 -11.87
N ARG A 309 12.85 8.09 -10.93
CA ARG A 309 11.63 7.40 -10.52
C ARG A 309 10.69 7.13 -11.69
N THR A 310 10.59 8.06 -12.65
CA THR A 310 9.76 7.90 -13.85
C THR A 310 10.28 6.78 -14.76
N GLU A 311 11.59 6.74 -15.03
CA GLU A 311 12.19 5.66 -15.84
C GLU A 311 12.01 4.30 -15.16
N ARG A 312 12.09 4.24 -13.83
CA ARG A 312 11.83 3.02 -13.07
C ARG A 312 10.36 2.59 -13.14
N GLN A 313 9.41 3.53 -13.13
CA GLN A 313 7.98 3.26 -13.34
C GLN A 313 7.72 2.73 -14.75
N GLU A 314 8.36 3.31 -15.77
CA GLU A 314 8.26 2.84 -17.15
C GLU A 314 8.78 1.40 -17.26
N ILE A 315 9.95 1.10 -16.73
CA ILE A 315 10.51 -0.27 -16.71
C ILE A 315 9.58 -1.26 -15.99
N GLN A 316 9.02 -0.89 -14.84
CA GLN A 316 8.06 -1.74 -14.11
C GLN A 316 6.79 -2.00 -14.92
N SER A 317 6.29 -0.95 -15.59
CA SER A 317 5.13 -1.06 -16.48
C SER A 317 5.42 -1.99 -17.65
N ASP A 318 6.58 -1.85 -18.30
CA ASP A 318 7.00 -2.69 -19.42
C ASP A 318 7.15 -4.16 -19.01
N LEU A 319 7.78 -4.42 -17.86
CA LEU A 319 7.90 -5.78 -17.31
C LEU A 319 6.53 -6.39 -17.04
N THR A 320 5.59 -5.61 -16.48
CA THR A 320 4.22 -6.06 -16.23
C THR A 320 3.48 -6.37 -17.53
N SER A 321 3.60 -5.52 -18.55
CA SER A 321 3.04 -5.74 -19.90
C SER A 321 3.63 -6.97 -20.61
N LEU A 322 4.82 -7.41 -20.19
CA LEU A 322 5.48 -8.63 -20.64
C LEU A 322 5.18 -9.86 -19.77
N ASP A 323 4.19 -9.78 -18.87
CA ASP A 323 3.77 -10.82 -17.92
C ASP A 323 4.80 -11.16 -16.82
N TYR A 324 5.73 -10.24 -16.51
CA TYR A 324 6.62 -10.35 -15.35
C TYR A 324 6.10 -9.50 -14.19
N ASP A 325 5.54 -10.14 -13.17
CA ASP A 325 4.89 -9.46 -12.04
C ASP A 325 5.88 -8.73 -11.12
N THR A 326 5.89 -7.40 -11.18
CA THR A 326 6.69 -6.52 -10.31
C THR A 326 6.08 -6.29 -8.93
N ARG A 327 4.83 -6.75 -8.69
CA ARG A 327 4.01 -6.48 -7.50
C ARG A 327 3.68 -5.00 -7.29
N GLY A 328 3.69 -4.21 -8.36
CA GLY A 328 3.33 -2.79 -8.36
C GLY A 328 4.16 -1.96 -9.35
N VAL A 329 3.64 -0.78 -9.70
CA VAL A 329 4.33 0.23 -10.52
C VAL A 329 4.40 1.52 -9.71
N ASP A 330 5.42 1.64 -8.86
CA ASP A 330 5.59 2.71 -7.88
C ASP A 330 6.89 3.52 -8.09
N GLY A 331 7.79 3.03 -8.94
CA GLY A 331 9.10 3.59 -9.23
C GLY A 331 10.19 3.16 -8.27
N ILE A 332 9.90 2.21 -7.37
CA ILE A 332 10.83 1.67 -6.38
C ILE A 332 11.15 0.23 -6.75
N PHE A 333 12.44 -0.09 -6.95
CA PHE A 333 12.86 -1.46 -7.25
C PHE A 333 13.03 -2.28 -5.96
N GLY A 334 11.90 -2.64 -5.35
CA GLY A 334 11.86 -3.57 -4.22
C GLY A 334 11.94 -5.05 -4.62
N GLN A 335 11.73 -5.94 -3.66
CA GLN A 335 11.85 -7.41 -3.85
C GLN A 335 11.01 -7.96 -5.02
N GLY A 336 9.82 -7.39 -5.26
CA GLY A 336 8.95 -7.76 -6.38
C GLY A 336 9.60 -7.47 -7.74
N SER A 337 10.01 -6.21 -7.95
CA SER A 337 10.72 -5.77 -9.16
C SER A 337 12.01 -6.57 -9.38
N ARG A 338 12.81 -6.83 -8.34
CA ARG A 338 14.04 -7.65 -8.44
C ARG A 338 13.75 -9.06 -8.94
N GLN A 339 12.67 -9.66 -8.45
CA GLN A 339 12.26 -10.98 -8.90
C GLN A 339 11.78 -10.98 -10.36
N ALA A 340 10.98 -9.98 -10.75
CA ALA A 340 10.53 -9.81 -12.13
C ALA A 340 11.71 -9.65 -13.10
N ILE A 341 12.70 -8.82 -12.73
CA ILE A 341 13.93 -8.61 -13.50
C ILE A 341 14.69 -9.93 -13.66
N ARG A 342 14.88 -10.71 -12.58
CA ARG A 342 15.54 -12.03 -12.66
C ARG A 342 14.81 -12.96 -13.61
N SER A 343 13.48 -13.08 -13.47
CA SER A 343 12.68 -13.94 -14.35
C SER A 343 12.74 -13.51 -15.82
N TRP A 344 12.74 -12.20 -16.08
CA TRP A 344 12.94 -11.67 -17.43
C TRP A 344 14.35 -11.98 -17.96
N GLN A 345 15.40 -11.82 -17.14
CA GLN A 345 16.78 -12.13 -17.50
C GLN A 345 16.93 -13.62 -17.86
N GLU A 346 16.42 -14.52 -17.02
CA GLU A 346 16.41 -15.97 -17.24
C GLU A 346 15.71 -16.34 -18.56
N ALA A 347 14.51 -15.82 -18.78
CA ALA A 347 13.74 -16.06 -20.00
C ALA A 347 14.45 -15.55 -21.27
N ASN A 348 15.31 -14.54 -21.14
CA ASN A 348 16.11 -13.97 -22.21
C ASN A 348 17.53 -14.55 -22.31
N GLY A 349 17.84 -15.60 -21.54
CA GLY A 349 19.15 -16.28 -21.51
C GLY A 349 20.28 -15.37 -21.03
N GLN A 350 19.96 -14.41 -20.16
CA GLN A 350 20.92 -13.51 -19.50
C GLN A 350 21.23 -14.03 -18.09
N GLU A 351 22.32 -13.55 -17.50
CA GLU A 351 22.62 -13.80 -16.10
C GLU A 351 21.57 -13.15 -15.20
N ALA A 352 20.98 -13.93 -14.28
CA ALA A 352 19.83 -13.56 -13.47
C ALA A 352 20.23 -12.78 -12.21
N THR A 353 20.86 -11.64 -12.39
CA THR A 353 21.37 -10.80 -11.29
C THR A 353 20.26 -10.08 -10.54
N GLY A 354 19.12 -9.80 -11.19
CA GLY A 354 18.03 -8.99 -10.62
C GLY A 354 18.23 -7.47 -10.75
N PHE A 355 19.32 -7.05 -11.39
CA PHE A 355 19.68 -5.66 -11.67
C PHE A 355 19.84 -5.45 -13.17
N LEU A 356 19.43 -4.28 -13.66
CA LEU A 356 19.36 -3.98 -15.09
C LEU A 356 20.56 -3.17 -15.59
N THR A 357 21.04 -3.54 -16.76
CA THR A 357 21.95 -2.73 -17.57
C THR A 357 21.17 -1.86 -18.56
N ARG A 358 21.76 -0.75 -19.05
CA ARG A 358 21.15 0.12 -20.07
C ARG A 358 20.64 -0.67 -21.30
N ARG A 359 21.43 -1.61 -21.79
CA ARG A 359 21.07 -2.47 -22.93
C ARG A 359 19.88 -3.38 -22.62
N GLN A 360 19.74 -3.85 -21.37
CA GLN A 360 18.61 -4.66 -20.96
C GLN A 360 17.34 -3.81 -20.89
N ILE A 361 17.43 -2.58 -20.38
CA ILE A 361 16.31 -1.62 -20.36
C ILE A 361 15.80 -1.36 -21.78
N GLU A 362 16.69 -1.03 -22.72
CA GLU A 362 16.32 -0.83 -24.13
C GLU A 362 15.65 -2.07 -24.76
N ARG A 363 16.06 -3.27 -24.33
CA ARG A 363 15.47 -4.52 -24.80
C ARG A 363 14.08 -4.76 -24.19
N ILE A 364 13.88 -4.46 -22.91
CA ILE A 364 12.59 -4.54 -22.23
C ILE A 364 11.59 -3.63 -22.93
N ASP A 365 11.94 -2.35 -23.12
CA ASP A 365 11.11 -1.36 -23.83
C ASP A 365 10.75 -1.84 -25.24
N ALA A 366 11.75 -2.27 -26.03
CA ALA A 366 11.51 -2.78 -27.37
C ALA A 366 10.59 -4.02 -27.40
N GLN A 367 10.70 -4.91 -26.41
CA GLN A 367 9.84 -6.09 -26.27
C GLN A 367 8.41 -5.70 -25.89
N ALA A 368 8.25 -4.81 -24.91
CA ALA A 368 6.95 -4.31 -24.47
C ALA A 368 6.22 -3.62 -25.62
N ALA A 369 6.88 -2.67 -26.29
CA ALA A 369 6.33 -1.99 -27.47
C ALA A 369 5.97 -2.98 -28.60
N SER A 370 6.76 -4.05 -28.78
CA SER A 370 6.42 -5.09 -29.76
C SER A 370 5.24 -5.96 -29.33
N ALA A 371 5.08 -6.24 -28.04
CA ALA A 371 3.96 -7.00 -27.49
C ALA A 371 2.66 -6.22 -27.63
N GLU A 372 2.69 -4.92 -27.30
CA GLU A 372 1.56 -4.01 -27.47
C GLU A 372 1.11 -3.90 -28.93
N ARG A 373 2.06 -3.75 -29.87
CA ARG A 373 1.73 -3.73 -31.31
C ARG A 373 1.05 -5.02 -31.75
N ARG A 374 1.57 -6.17 -31.35
CA ARG A 374 0.95 -7.48 -31.67
C ARG A 374 -0.45 -7.59 -31.08
N ALA A 375 -0.63 -7.20 -29.82
CA ALA A 375 -1.94 -7.21 -29.17
C ALA A 375 -2.93 -6.25 -29.85
N ALA A 376 -2.46 -5.07 -30.29
CA ALA A 376 -3.28 -4.12 -31.05
C ALA A 376 -3.69 -4.70 -32.41
N GLU A 377 -2.76 -5.29 -33.16
CA GLU A 377 -3.05 -5.95 -34.43
C GLU A 377 -4.03 -7.12 -34.28
N GLU A 378 -3.92 -7.89 -33.20
CA GLU A 378 -4.85 -8.97 -32.89
C GLU A 378 -6.25 -8.45 -32.55
N ARG A 379 -6.36 -7.38 -31.75
CA ARG A 379 -7.63 -6.69 -31.49
C ARG A 379 -8.25 -6.16 -32.77
N ASP A 380 -7.47 -5.49 -33.60
CA ASP A 380 -7.90 -4.97 -34.91
C ASP A 380 -8.36 -6.10 -35.84
N ARG A 381 -7.66 -7.24 -35.84
CA ARG A 381 -8.05 -8.42 -36.61
C ARG A 381 -9.37 -9.00 -36.11
N ALA A 382 -9.56 -9.10 -34.79
CA ALA A 382 -10.80 -9.58 -34.17
C ALA A 382 -11.98 -8.64 -34.42
N ASP A 383 -11.76 -7.33 -34.35
CA ASP A 383 -12.73 -6.29 -34.73
C ASP A 383 -13.15 -6.46 -36.20
N ARG A 384 -12.19 -6.47 -37.14
CA ARG A 384 -12.48 -6.66 -38.59
C ARG A 384 -13.23 -7.96 -38.87
N ALA A 385 -12.85 -9.06 -38.20
CA ALA A 385 -13.52 -10.33 -38.36
C ALA A 385 -14.97 -10.27 -37.87
N TYR A 386 -15.21 -9.67 -36.70
CA TYR A 386 -16.55 -9.49 -36.16
C TYR A 386 -17.41 -8.57 -37.06
N TRP A 387 -16.85 -7.45 -37.51
CA TRP A 387 -17.53 -6.52 -38.42
C TRP A 387 -17.90 -7.20 -39.75
N SER A 388 -17.02 -8.05 -40.29
CA SER A 388 -17.30 -8.81 -41.51
C SER A 388 -18.41 -9.84 -41.34
N ASP A 389 -18.62 -10.38 -40.14
CA ASP A 389 -19.68 -11.37 -39.87
C ASP A 389 -21.08 -10.73 -39.86
N ILE A 390 -21.18 -9.50 -39.36
CA ILE A 390 -22.45 -8.75 -39.30
C ILE A 390 -22.71 -7.91 -40.56
N SER A 391 -21.70 -7.71 -41.41
CA SER A 391 -21.81 -6.99 -42.69
C SER A 391 -22.37 -7.89 -43.81
N PRO A 392 -22.97 -7.32 -44.88
CA PRO A 392 -23.05 -5.90 -45.23
C PRO A 392 -24.21 -5.13 -44.60
N ASP A 393 -25.26 -5.80 -44.11
CA ASP A 393 -26.50 -5.19 -43.62
C ASP A 393 -26.81 -5.58 -42.16
N PRO A 394 -26.06 -5.03 -41.18
CA PRO A 394 -26.20 -5.37 -39.78
C PRO A 394 -27.49 -4.81 -39.18
N SER A 395 -28.15 -5.58 -38.31
CA SER A 395 -29.28 -5.10 -37.53
C SER A 395 -28.87 -4.11 -36.43
N ALA A 396 -29.83 -3.32 -35.94
CA ALA A 396 -29.58 -2.37 -34.84
C ALA A 396 -29.04 -3.06 -33.57
N GLU A 397 -29.46 -4.29 -33.27
CA GLU A 397 -28.97 -5.05 -32.12
C GLU A 397 -27.52 -5.48 -32.29
N GLN A 398 -27.15 -5.98 -33.47
CA GLN A 398 -25.77 -6.38 -33.79
C GLN A 398 -24.82 -5.19 -33.73
N LEU A 399 -25.25 -4.01 -34.20
CA LEU A 399 -24.47 -2.77 -34.12
C LEU A 399 -24.26 -2.30 -32.68
N ARG A 400 -25.29 -2.39 -31.81
CA ARG A 400 -25.12 -2.08 -30.38
C ARG A 400 -24.15 -3.03 -29.70
N THR A 401 -24.26 -4.32 -30.00
CA THR A 401 -23.33 -5.35 -29.48
C THR A 401 -21.90 -5.11 -29.96
N TYR A 402 -21.73 -4.72 -31.22
CA TYR A 402 -20.43 -4.33 -31.76
C TYR A 402 -19.83 -3.14 -31.00
N LEU A 403 -20.61 -2.07 -30.81
CA LEU A 403 -20.15 -0.85 -30.11
C LEU A 403 -19.88 -1.06 -28.62
N ASP A 404 -20.57 -2.00 -27.99
CA ASP A 404 -20.31 -2.40 -26.61
C ASP A 404 -18.97 -3.15 -26.50
N ARG A 405 -18.70 -4.06 -27.43
CA ARG A 405 -17.47 -4.86 -27.46
C ARG A 405 -16.24 -4.07 -27.96
N TYR A 406 -16.44 -3.18 -28.93
CA TYR A 406 -15.40 -2.41 -29.61
C TYR A 406 -15.78 -0.91 -29.64
N PRO A 407 -15.80 -0.23 -28.49
CA PRO A 407 -16.21 1.17 -28.40
C PRO A 407 -15.31 2.10 -29.23
N ASP A 408 -14.02 1.79 -29.29
CA ASP A 408 -13.02 2.52 -30.08
C ASP A 408 -12.50 1.70 -31.26
N GLY A 409 -13.32 0.74 -31.73
CA GLY A 409 -12.99 -0.11 -32.87
C GLY A 409 -12.88 0.66 -34.19
N ILE A 410 -12.25 0.02 -35.17
CA ILE A 410 -12.00 0.54 -36.52
C ILE A 410 -13.31 1.01 -37.20
N TYR A 411 -14.42 0.30 -36.96
CA TYR A 411 -15.72 0.60 -37.56
C TYR A 411 -16.71 1.24 -36.59
N ALA A 412 -16.26 1.69 -35.40
CA ALA A 412 -17.16 2.26 -34.39
C ALA A 412 -17.93 3.49 -34.90
N SER A 413 -17.28 4.38 -35.66
CA SER A 413 -17.94 5.56 -36.25
C SER A 413 -19.01 5.16 -37.29
N ASP A 414 -18.69 4.18 -38.14
CA ASP A 414 -19.62 3.68 -39.16
C ASP A 414 -20.80 2.96 -38.52
N ALA A 415 -20.53 2.14 -37.49
CA ALA A 415 -21.55 1.42 -36.73
C ALA A 415 -22.53 2.38 -36.04
N ARG A 416 -22.02 3.44 -35.38
CA ARG A 416 -22.86 4.49 -34.78
C ARG A 416 -23.76 5.16 -35.82
N SER A 417 -23.17 5.59 -36.93
CA SER A 417 -23.90 6.28 -38.01
C SER A 417 -25.01 5.40 -38.63
N ARG A 418 -24.73 4.10 -38.82
CA ARG A 418 -25.72 3.13 -39.31
C ARG A 418 -26.82 2.85 -38.28
N LEU A 419 -26.45 2.72 -37.01
CA LEU A 419 -27.40 2.49 -35.92
C LEU A 419 -28.39 3.65 -35.84
N ASP A 420 -27.91 4.88 -35.84
CA ASP A 420 -28.74 6.09 -35.80
C ASP A 420 -29.73 6.12 -36.98
N SER A 421 -29.26 5.76 -38.18
CA SER A 421 -30.10 5.71 -39.39
C SER A 421 -31.20 4.65 -39.28
N LEU A 422 -30.89 3.46 -38.74
CA LEU A 422 -31.85 2.39 -38.52
C LEU A 422 -32.88 2.75 -37.45
N GLU A 423 -32.43 3.33 -36.34
CA GLU A 423 -33.28 3.79 -35.25
C GLU A 423 -34.21 4.92 -35.72
N GLN A 424 -33.69 5.88 -36.49
CA GLN A 424 -34.51 6.93 -37.10
C GLN A 424 -35.57 6.34 -38.03
N SER A 425 -35.18 5.43 -38.92
CA SER A 425 -36.11 4.77 -39.83
C SER A 425 -37.17 3.93 -39.10
N ALA A 426 -36.82 3.33 -37.95
CA ALA A 426 -37.76 2.61 -37.11
C ALA A 426 -38.75 3.56 -36.43
N ARG A 427 -38.27 4.70 -35.90
CA ARG A 427 -39.11 5.77 -35.33
C ARG A 427 -40.08 6.33 -36.36
N ASP A 428 -39.62 6.62 -37.57
CA ASP A 428 -40.45 7.16 -38.64
C ASP A 428 -41.54 6.18 -39.08
N ARG A 429 -41.21 4.88 -39.20
CA ARG A 429 -42.20 3.83 -39.48
C ARG A 429 -43.22 3.67 -38.35
N ALA A 430 -42.79 3.74 -37.09
CA ALA A 430 -43.70 3.68 -35.95
C ALA A 430 -44.65 4.88 -35.95
N ALA A 431 -44.14 6.10 -36.17
CA ALA A 431 -44.93 7.31 -36.27
C ALA A 431 -45.92 7.27 -37.45
N GLN A 432 -45.54 6.65 -38.57
CA GLN A 432 -46.45 6.47 -39.69
C GLN A 432 -47.59 5.50 -39.35
N ARG A 433 -47.29 4.35 -38.74
CA ARG A 433 -48.33 3.40 -38.31
C ARG A 433 -49.29 3.99 -37.29
N ASP A 434 -48.77 4.75 -36.34
CA ASP A 434 -49.57 5.51 -35.37
C ASP A 434 -50.53 6.49 -36.09
N ARG A 435 -50.00 7.28 -37.03
CA ARG A 435 -50.81 8.17 -37.89
C ARG A 435 -51.91 7.41 -38.65
N ASP A 436 -51.56 6.32 -39.31
CA ASP A 436 -52.51 5.55 -40.12
C ASP A 436 -53.61 4.92 -39.27
N ALA A 437 -53.26 4.40 -38.08
CA ALA A 437 -54.22 3.86 -37.11
C ALA A 437 -55.18 4.94 -36.60
N PHE A 438 -54.68 6.14 -36.28
CA PHE A 438 -55.52 7.27 -35.89
C PHE A 438 -56.44 7.72 -37.03
N VAL A 439 -55.94 7.78 -38.26
CA VAL A 439 -56.74 8.12 -39.45
C VAL A 439 -57.87 7.10 -39.64
N ALA A 440 -57.58 5.80 -39.52
CA ALA A 440 -58.62 4.76 -39.60
C ALA A 440 -59.67 4.88 -38.49
N ALA A 441 -59.26 5.18 -37.25
CA ALA A 441 -60.19 5.44 -36.16
C ALA A 441 -61.05 6.68 -36.42
N ARG A 442 -60.46 7.74 -36.98
CA ARG A 442 -61.14 8.97 -37.36
C ARG A 442 -62.14 8.77 -38.49
N ASP A 443 -61.81 7.96 -39.49
CA ASP A 443 -62.70 7.73 -40.62
C ASP A 443 -63.93 6.90 -40.21
N GLN A 444 -63.82 6.07 -39.16
CA GLN A 444 -64.98 5.39 -38.54
C GLN A 444 -65.77 6.27 -37.57
N ASP A 445 -65.10 7.21 -36.87
CA ASP A 445 -65.66 8.19 -35.95
C ASP A 445 -66.61 7.63 -34.87
N THR A 446 -66.22 6.51 -34.26
CA THR A 446 -66.96 5.90 -33.14
C THR A 446 -66.14 5.85 -31.87
N VAL A 447 -66.80 5.87 -30.71
CA VAL A 447 -66.14 5.70 -29.40
C VAL A 447 -65.27 4.44 -29.38
N ARG A 448 -65.78 3.33 -29.92
CA ARG A 448 -65.07 2.04 -29.96
C ARG A 448 -63.79 2.09 -30.80
N ALA A 449 -63.83 2.74 -31.96
CA ALA A 449 -62.65 2.85 -32.85
C ALA A 449 -61.52 3.67 -32.20
N TYR A 450 -61.85 4.77 -31.53
CA TYR A 450 -60.87 5.57 -30.80
C TYR A 450 -60.34 4.88 -29.55
N GLN A 451 -61.17 4.11 -28.83
CA GLN A 451 -60.72 3.31 -27.69
C GLN A 451 -59.72 2.24 -28.13
N PHE A 452 -60.01 1.53 -29.23
CA PHE A 452 -59.10 0.55 -29.81
C PHE A 452 -57.73 1.17 -30.18
N TYR A 453 -57.73 2.35 -30.80
CA TYR A 453 -56.49 3.08 -31.09
C TYR A 453 -55.68 3.38 -29.82
N ILE A 454 -56.32 3.87 -28.75
CA ILE A 454 -55.64 4.18 -27.47
C ILE A 454 -55.10 2.90 -26.81
N GLU A 455 -55.82 1.78 -26.90
CA GLU A 455 -55.37 0.49 -26.36
C GLU A 455 -54.15 -0.06 -27.10
N GLU A 456 -54.10 0.05 -28.43
CA GLU A 456 -52.93 -0.36 -29.22
C GLU A 456 -51.76 0.63 -29.12
N TRP A 457 -52.04 1.93 -28.99
CA TRP A 457 -51.06 3.02 -28.98
C TRP A 457 -51.24 3.91 -27.74
N PRO A 458 -51.00 3.40 -26.52
CA PRO A 458 -51.26 4.13 -25.28
C PRO A 458 -50.46 5.43 -25.17
N ASN A 459 -49.26 5.46 -25.77
CA ASN A 459 -48.38 6.63 -25.84
C ASN A 459 -48.25 7.18 -27.27
N GLY A 460 -49.24 6.95 -28.14
CA GLY A 460 -49.26 7.48 -29.50
C GLY A 460 -49.35 9.01 -29.54
N ALA A 461 -48.93 9.62 -30.65
CA ALA A 461 -48.95 11.07 -30.82
C ALA A 461 -50.38 11.66 -30.89
N PHE A 462 -51.41 10.83 -31.06
CA PHE A 462 -52.80 11.27 -31.20
C PHE A 462 -53.71 10.81 -30.05
N THR A 463 -53.18 10.18 -28.99
CA THR A 463 -53.95 9.68 -27.83
C THR A 463 -54.85 10.76 -27.23
N ASP A 464 -54.30 11.94 -26.92
CA ASP A 464 -55.08 13.07 -26.36
C ASP A 464 -56.23 13.51 -27.28
N ARG A 465 -55.99 13.51 -28.59
CA ARG A 465 -56.99 13.89 -29.59
C ARG A 465 -58.09 12.84 -29.67
N ALA A 466 -57.74 11.56 -29.63
CA ALA A 466 -58.68 10.45 -29.62
C ALA A 466 -59.57 10.50 -28.36
N GLU A 467 -59.01 10.77 -27.18
CA GLU A 467 -59.78 10.92 -25.94
C GLU A 467 -60.76 12.09 -25.97
N GLN A 468 -60.31 13.26 -26.44
CA GLN A 468 -61.17 14.42 -26.63
C GLN A 468 -62.35 14.07 -27.54
N ARG A 469 -62.11 13.31 -28.61
CA ARG A 469 -63.16 12.90 -29.53
C ARG A 469 -64.13 11.90 -28.90
N ILE A 470 -63.64 10.94 -28.11
CA ILE A 470 -64.49 10.02 -27.33
C ILE A 470 -65.44 10.80 -26.42
N ARG A 471 -64.95 11.80 -25.68
CA ARG A 471 -65.78 12.64 -24.79
C ARG A 471 -66.87 13.36 -25.58
N ALA A 472 -66.52 13.98 -26.70
CA ALA A 472 -67.47 14.67 -27.56
C ALA A 472 -68.55 13.74 -28.14
N LEU A 473 -68.16 12.55 -28.61
CA LEU A 473 -69.11 11.57 -29.17
C LEU A 473 -70.08 11.03 -28.10
N ARG A 474 -69.61 10.84 -26.85
CA ARG A 474 -70.46 10.43 -25.73
C ARG A 474 -71.47 11.51 -25.35
N GLN A 475 -71.03 12.77 -25.28
CA GLN A 475 -71.92 13.90 -25.01
C GLN A 475 -73.01 14.03 -26.08
N ALA A 476 -72.62 13.99 -27.37
CA ALA A 476 -73.58 14.04 -28.47
C ALA A 476 -74.58 12.87 -28.46
N ALA A 477 -74.17 11.67 -28.03
CA ALA A 477 -75.07 10.53 -27.87
C ALA A 477 -76.06 10.74 -26.70
N GLN A 478 -75.60 11.32 -25.58
CA GLN A 478 -76.44 11.68 -24.44
C GLN A 478 -77.45 12.77 -24.80
N GLU A 479 -77.06 13.78 -25.56
CA GLU A 479 -77.96 14.84 -26.04
C GLU A 479 -79.04 14.29 -27.00
N ARG A 480 -78.69 13.35 -27.87
CA ARG A 480 -79.65 12.66 -28.75
C ARG A 480 -80.61 11.75 -27.99
N GLN A 481 -80.16 11.10 -26.92
CA GLN A 481 -81.03 10.30 -26.03
C GLN A 481 -81.85 11.17 -25.07
N GLY A 482 -81.35 12.35 -24.71
CA GLY A 482 -82.06 13.35 -23.89
C GLY A 482 -83.09 14.20 -24.66
N GLY A 483 -83.10 14.14 -26.00
CA GLY A 483 -84.03 14.87 -26.86
C GLY A 483 -85.46 14.33 -26.88
N ASN A 484 -85.82 13.34 -26.06
CA ASN A 484 -87.16 12.75 -26.05
C ASN A 484 -87.68 12.50 -24.63
N VAL A 485 -87.66 13.51 -23.76
CA VAL A 485 -88.58 13.60 -22.62
C VAL A 485 -89.01 15.06 -22.48
N GLN A 486 -90.28 15.30 -22.80
CA GLN A 486 -90.97 16.54 -22.52
C GLN A 486 -91.12 16.68 -21.00
N ASP A 487 -90.30 17.53 -20.36
CA ASP A 487 -90.34 17.72 -18.91
C ASP A 487 -90.82 19.13 -18.53
N GLY A 488 -92.03 19.16 -17.98
CA GLY A 488 -92.62 20.28 -17.23
C GLY A 488 -92.54 20.08 -15.71
N GLY A 489 -91.65 19.22 -15.18
CA GLY A 489 -91.64 18.82 -13.77
C GLY A 489 -90.59 19.49 -12.87
N SER A 490 -89.58 20.16 -13.41
CA SER A 490 -88.39 20.55 -12.63
C SER A 490 -88.55 21.75 -11.68
N ALA A 491 -89.69 22.44 -11.65
CA ALA A 491 -89.95 23.53 -10.70
C ALA A 491 -90.58 23.07 -9.37
N SER A 492 -91.32 21.96 -9.38
CA SER A 492 -92.10 21.50 -8.21
C SER A 492 -91.26 20.71 -7.21
N GLY A 493 -90.31 19.88 -7.69
CA GLY A 493 -89.42 19.09 -6.83
C GLY A 493 -88.44 19.92 -6.00
N SER A 494 -87.97 21.05 -6.54
CA SER A 494 -87.08 21.99 -5.83
C SER A 494 -87.77 22.64 -4.63
N ARG A 495 -89.04 23.04 -4.78
CA ARG A 495 -89.81 23.69 -3.72
C ARG A 495 -90.21 22.69 -2.62
N ALA A 496 -90.63 21.48 -3.00
CA ALA A 496 -90.95 20.43 -2.04
C ALA A 496 -89.72 19.91 -1.26
N ALA A 497 -88.55 19.83 -1.91
CA ALA A 497 -87.30 19.50 -1.23
C ALA A 497 -86.90 20.55 -0.18
N ALA A 498 -87.13 21.85 -0.48
CA ALA A 498 -86.88 22.94 0.46
C ALA A 498 -87.85 22.91 1.66
N GLU A 499 -89.12 22.59 1.42
CA GLU A 499 -90.12 22.43 2.49
C GLU A 499 -89.83 21.24 3.40
N GLU A 500 -89.42 20.10 2.83
CA GLU A 500 -89.02 18.93 3.61
C GLU A 500 -87.83 19.22 4.52
N ALA A 501 -86.81 19.91 3.99
CA ALA A 501 -85.64 20.33 4.76
C ALA A 501 -86.03 21.32 5.89
N ALA A 502 -86.99 22.21 5.64
CA ALA A 502 -87.49 23.17 6.62
C ALA A 502 -88.26 22.51 7.78
N MET A 503 -88.84 21.32 7.58
CA MET A 503 -89.56 20.60 8.62
C MET A 503 -88.64 19.95 9.67
N ASN A 504 -87.33 19.82 9.38
CA ASN A 504 -86.29 19.31 10.28
C ASN A 504 -86.75 18.09 11.12
N LEU A 505 -87.34 17.11 10.43
CA LEU A 505 -87.96 15.96 11.08
C LEU A 505 -86.89 15.04 11.68
N PRO A 506 -87.00 14.65 12.96
CA PRO A 506 -86.11 13.67 13.55
C PRO A 506 -86.31 12.30 12.91
N ASN A 507 -85.28 11.44 12.91
CA ASN A 507 -85.35 10.11 12.26
C ASN A 507 -86.55 9.26 12.72
N MET A 508 -87.00 9.41 13.97
CA MET A 508 -88.20 8.73 14.46
C MET A 508 -89.48 9.14 13.71
N ALA A 509 -89.59 10.40 13.29
CA ALA A 509 -90.72 10.89 12.48
C ALA A 509 -90.65 10.32 11.04
N TRP A 510 -89.45 10.17 10.47
CA TRP A 510 -89.24 9.50 9.19
C TRP A 510 -89.61 8.02 9.24
N ALA A 511 -89.24 7.31 10.31
CA ALA A 511 -89.63 5.91 10.50
C ALA A 511 -91.15 5.74 10.64
N ILE A 512 -91.86 6.73 11.19
CA ILE A 512 -93.33 6.73 11.23
C ILE A 512 -93.91 6.94 9.83
N ALA A 513 -93.37 7.88 9.05
CA ALA A 513 -93.79 8.13 7.66
C ALA A 513 -93.55 6.89 6.77
N GLU A 514 -92.38 6.26 6.85
CA GLU A 514 -92.06 5.00 6.16
C GLU A 514 -93.02 3.87 6.55
N ARG A 515 -93.27 3.67 7.86
CA ARG A 515 -94.23 2.67 8.32
C ARG A 515 -95.63 2.92 7.75
N GLN A 516 -96.03 4.19 7.66
CA GLN A 516 -97.33 4.56 7.12
C GLN A 516 -97.41 4.36 5.60
N LEU A 517 -96.34 4.65 4.87
CA LEU A 517 -96.25 4.32 3.44
C LEU A 517 -96.41 2.81 3.22
N ALA A 518 -95.71 1.99 4.02
CA ALA A 518 -95.84 0.53 4.00
C ALA A 518 -97.26 0.06 4.32
N ALA A 519 -97.92 0.67 5.31
CA ALA A 519 -99.30 0.36 5.66
C ALA A 519 -100.30 0.74 4.55
N ASN A 520 -100.00 1.75 3.73
CA ASN A 520 -100.77 2.15 2.56
C ASN A 520 -100.39 1.40 1.28
N GLY A 521 -99.60 0.32 1.38
CA GLY A 521 -99.24 -0.53 0.24
C GLY A 521 -98.08 -0.02 -0.61
N HIS A 522 -97.41 1.07 -0.21
CA HIS A 522 -96.21 1.58 -0.87
C HIS A 522 -94.97 1.11 -0.12
N ASN A 523 -94.02 0.46 -0.78
CA ASN A 523 -92.87 -0.13 -0.11
C ASN A 523 -91.69 0.85 0.02
N PRO A 524 -91.45 1.47 1.19
CA PRO A 524 -90.32 2.37 1.39
C PRO A 524 -88.98 1.63 1.51
N GLY A 525 -88.97 0.31 1.72
CA GLY A 525 -87.78 -0.45 2.09
C GLY A 525 -87.76 -0.79 3.58
N GLN A 526 -86.58 -0.71 4.21
CA GLN A 526 -86.46 -0.90 5.66
C GLN A 526 -86.99 0.34 6.38
N VAL A 527 -87.84 0.14 7.38
CA VAL A 527 -88.38 1.23 8.19
C VAL A 527 -87.36 1.60 9.27
N ASP A 528 -86.35 2.38 8.89
CA ASP A 528 -85.22 2.76 9.73
C ASP A 528 -85.13 4.28 9.97
N GLY A 529 -86.01 5.06 9.32
CA GLY A 529 -86.05 6.52 9.42
C GLY A 529 -85.00 7.24 8.58
N THR A 530 -84.34 6.55 7.66
CA THR A 530 -83.36 7.10 6.73
C THR A 530 -83.97 7.20 5.34
N VAL A 531 -84.10 8.42 4.83
CA VAL A 531 -84.72 8.65 3.52
C VAL A 531 -83.76 8.30 2.38
N ASP A 532 -83.92 7.11 1.83
CA ASP A 532 -83.16 6.63 0.68
C ASP A 532 -83.95 6.72 -0.65
N GLY A 533 -83.33 6.32 -1.76
CA GLY A 533 -83.97 6.34 -3.08
C GLY A 533 -85.20 5.42 -3.20
N GLN A 534 -85.38 4.45 -2.30
CA GLN A 534 -86.58 3.62 -2.27
C GLN A 534 -87.72 4.32 -1.55
N THR A 535 -87.43 4.97 -0.42
CA THR A 535 -88.36 5.83 0.33
C THR A 535 -88.86 7.00 -0.53
N ARG A 536 -87.98 7.64 -1.31
CA ARG A 536 -88.33 8.69 -2.28
C ARG A 536 -89.34 8.22 -3.33
N ARG A 537 -89.13 7.01 -3.86
CA ARG A 537 -90.04 6.40 -4.84
C ARG A 537 -91.37 6.00 -4.21
N ALA A 538 -91.36 5.50 -2.99
CA ALA A 538 -92.57 5.18 -2.24
C ALA A 538 -93.41 6.43 -1.95
N LEU A 539 -92.76 7.54 -1.56
CA LEU A 539 -93.42 8.85 -1.40
C LEU A 539 -94.02 9.37 -2.70
N ALA A 540 -93.27 9.31 -3.81
CA ALA A 540 -93.78 9.75 -5.12
C ALA A 540 -94.97 8.90 -5.58
N ALA A 541 -94.92 7.58 -5.35
CA ALA A 541 -96.00 6.67 -5.65
C ALA A 541 -97.24 6.93 -4.78
N TYR A 542 -97.05 7.19 -3.49
CA TYR A 542 -98.14 7.56 -2.56
C TYR A 542 -98.78 8.91 -2.94
N GLN A 543 -97.96 9.90 -3.30
CA GLN A 543 -98.46 11.19 -3.79
C GLN A 543 -99.29 11.02 -5.05
N ALA A 544 -98.81 10.25 -6.02
CA ALA A 544 -99.56 9.96 -7.24
C ALA A 544 -100.89 9.24 -6.94
N ASP A 545 -100.88 8.25 -6.03
CA ASP A 545 -102.07 7.50 -5.62
C ASP A 545 -103.14 8.39 -4.96
N LYS A 546 -102.73 9.34 -4.13
CA LYS A 546 -103.62 10.30 -3.45
C LYS A 546 -103.97 11.53 -4.30
N GLY A 547 -103.54 11.58 -5.57
CA GLY A 547 -103.79 12.70 -6.47
C GLY A 547 -103.01 13.98 -6.13
N LEU A 548 -101.95 13.87 -5.33
CA LEU A 548 -100.97 14.93 -5.06
C LEU A 548 -99.91 14.98 -6.17
N THR A 549 -99.14 16.07 -6.23
CA THR A 549 -98.04 16.19 -7.20
C THR A 549 -96.92 15.23 -6.80
N ALA A 550 -96.59 14.27 -7.66
CA ALA A 550 -95.62 13.22 -7.38
C ALA A 550 -94.16 13.69 -7.51
N HIS A 551 -93.63 14.34 -6.47
CA HIS A 551 -92.24 14.81 -6.42
C HIS A 551 -91.33 13.94 -5.53
N GLY A 552 -91.88 13.06 -4.70
CA GLY A 552 -91.09 12.13 -3.87
C GLY A 552 -90.43 12.75 -2.62
N TYR A 553 -90.86 13.95 -2.26
CA TYR A 553 -90.47 14.65 -1.03
C TYR A 553 -91.68 14.78 -0.12
N LEU A 554 -91.51 14.61 1.18
CA LEU A 554 -92.53 14.84 2.18
C LEU A 554 -92.70 16.35 2.35
N ASP A 555 -93.81 16.89 1.85
CA ASP A 555 -94.24 18.28 2.09
C ASP A 555 -95.38 18.30 3.15
N GLN A 556 -95.83 19.50 3.53
CA GLN A 556 -96.89 19.62 4.55
C GLN A 556 -98.19 18.96 4.11
N ALA A 557 -98.52 19.00 2.81
CA ALA A 557 -99.72 18.37 2.26
C ALA A 557 -99.65 16.84 2.35
N THR A 558 -98.50 16.25 1.99
CA THR A 558 -98.27 14.81 2.07
C THR A 558 -98.22 14.34 3.52
N ALA A 559 -97.61 15.10 4.43
CA ALA A 559 -97.57 14.77 5.86
C ALA A 559 -98.97 14.81 6.50
N ALA A 560 -99.78 15.83 6.19
CA ALA A 560 -101.16 15.92 6.64
C ALA A 560 -102.02 14.75 6.11
N GLN A 561 -101.80 14.35 4.85
CA GLN A 561 -102.51 13.23 4.25
C GLN A 561 -102.11 11.88 4.89
N LEU A 562 -100.82 11.66 5.14
CA LEU A 562 -100.35 10.46 5.84
C LEU A 562 -100.94 10.36 7.25
N LEU A 563 -101.05 11.48 7.98
CA LEU A 563 -101.68 11.53 9.30
C LEU A 563 -103.19 11.31 9.22
N SER A 564 -103.88 11.86 8.23
CA SER A 564 -105.31 11.61 8.01
C SER A 564 -105.59 10.12 7.80
N ASP A 565 -104.77 9.46 6.99
CA ASP A 565 -104.88 8.02 6.72
C ASP A 565 -104.55 7.16 7.97
N THR A 566 -103.86 7.70 8.99
CA THR A 566 -103.64 7.00 10.28
C THR A 566 -104.83 7.00 11.22
N VAL A 567 -105.62 8.09 11.26
CA VAL A 567 -106.68 8.29 12.27
C VAL A 567 -108.00 7.62 11.88
N PHE A 568 -108.26 7.46 10.57
CA PHE A 568 -109.50 6.87 10.06
C PHE A 568 -109.33 5.48 9.41
N GLY A 569 -108.10 4.96 9.37
CA GLY A 569 -107.77 3.68 8.73
C GLY A 569 -107.80 2.48 9.67
N ARG A 570 -108.99 2.07 10.15
CA ARG A 570 -109.30 0.71 10.61
C ARG A 570 -110.80 0.55 10.85
N PHE A 571 -111.49 -0.09 9.90
CA PHE A 571 -112.48 -1.15 10.13
C PHE A 571 -112.57 -2.04 8.90
#